data_AF-A0A2S9YEH2-F1
#
_entry.id   AF-A0A2S9YEH2-F1
#
_cell.length_a   1.000
_cell.length_b   1.000
_cell.length_c   1.000
_cell.angle_alpha   90.00
_cell.angle_beta   90.00
_cell.angle_gamma   90.00
#
_symmetry.space_group_name_H-M   'P 1'
#
loop_
_entity.id
_entity.type
_entity.pdbx_description
1 polymer ?
#
loop_
_entity_poly.entity_id
_entity_poly.type
_entity_poly.pdbx_seq_one_letter_code
_entity_poly.pdbx_strand_id
1 'polypeptide(L)'
;MNLGLSRACVLPLLLFACTPAPGLDGGTEDESAGTSESGTAGTDTDTDTGTEETGTDTGEPPPEPLMLPDVPLEPGECSSTPGGLVEACADEPCPVLFDHVIACPEGERAYLMELAISQDRALVDLEVSSPSEDAGFPRSLIVEADAVHDVEPFPGVAFTSQTNDGAVLRSMSFNAGETPTYLERVDGGWLQHVVDIDAEAELDLGVDFNVELQPMARADDSMSFAAGRTPPSDDDDSSTVYWIDGPGPDNWLTTLLVSEKPDSGPIYVGTDALDRVYTFGRASDWWPETDQIFVGFLGDALTPLGPHAPYPGYEVVVAPPRPAIAVEPAIAVLRGSEMGTSLELLTIHDSDDLGAFDVDAQLLIEECPNKVDVPDDQCPPPCHQEVGGIAANGYALARTGDGRLWALWIHTELITDTTYELAFSGTCKGTRTGAPSGELHVAELAQDGAFVRSISLPLGAITNPSAMVVAAFDQRVGVLINQPDEAMLRVLSLDVDAI
;
A
#
# COMPACT_ATOMS: atom_id res chain seq x y z
N MET A 1 -63.46 3.90 19.19
CA MET A 1 -64.00 4.85 20.18
C MET A 1 -62.88 5.79 20.59
N ASN A 2 -63.17 7.09 20.45
CA ASN A 2 -62.49 8.31 20.91
C ASN A 2 -61.65 8.20 22.19
N LEU A 3 -60.67 9.07 22.53
CA LEU A 3 -59.94 10.19 21.91
C LEU A 3 -58.93 10.69 22.98
N GLY A 4 -57.86 11.35 22.54
CA GLY A 4 -56.98 12.24 23.34
C GLY A 4 -55.55 12.25 22.74
N LEU A 5 -55.14 13.08 21.77
CA LEU A 5 -55.09 14.56 21.69
C LEU A 5 -54.46 15.17 22.96
N SER A 6 -53.41 16.02 22.95
CA SER A 6 -53.01 17.07 22.00
C SER A 6 -51.69 17.76 22.43
N ARG A 7 -51.07 18.48 21.45
CA ARG A 7 -50.10 19.61 21.51
C ARG A 7 -48.62 19.23 21.27
N ALA A 8 -47.93 19.55 20.17
CA ALA A 8 -47.90 20.66 19.19
C ALA A 8 -47.15 21.95 19.62
N CYS A 9 -46.26 22.37 18.71
CA CYS A 9 -45.53 23.65 18.53
C CYS A 9 -44.27 23.81 19.42
N VAL A 10 -43.13 24.34 18.94
CA VAL A 10 -42.95 25.59 18.17
C VAL A 10 -41.62 25.56 17.38
N LEU A 11 -41.70 25.86 16.07
CA LEU A 11 -40.61 26.37 15.23
C LEU A 11 -40.31 27.84 15.59
N PRO A 12 -39.13 28.37 15.27
CA PRO A 12 -39.12 29.66 14.59
C PRO A 12 -38.34 29.62 13.28
N LEU A 13 -39.04 29.98 12.20
CA LEU A 13 -38.49 30.66 11.04
C LEU A 13 -37.81 31.96 11.49
N LEU A 14 -36.62 32.25 10.94
CA LEU A 14 -36.26 33.62 10.55
C LEU A 14 -35.77 33.60 9.10
N LEU A 15 -36.57 34.26 8.26
CA LEU A 15 -36.27 34.67 6.90
C LEU A 15 -35.20 35.76 6.89
N PHE A 16 -34.28 35.69 5.93
CA PHE A 16 -33.93 36.85 5.11
C PHE A 16 -33.65 36.39 3.68
N ALA A 17 -34.60 36.69 2.79
CA ALA A 17 -34.37 36.78 1.36
C ALA A 17 -34.18 38.27 1.04
N CYS A 18 -33.15 38.60 0.26
CA CYS A 18 -33.05 39.86 -0.47
C CYS A 18 -32.25 39.64 -1.77
N THR A 19 -32.97 39.43 -2.86
CA THR A 19 -32.66 39.96 -4.20
C THR A 19 -33.97 40.57 -4.72
N PRO A 20 -33.94 41.69 -5.48
CA PRO A 20 -33.63 41.61 -6.92
C PRO A 20 -32.80 42.79 -7.50
N ALA A 21 -32.33 42.55 -8.73
CA ALA A 21 -31.62 43.39 -9.71
C ALA A 21 -32.43 44.65 -10.20
N PRO A 22 -32.13 45.35 -11.33
CA PRO A 22 -30.93 45.51 -12.18
C PRO A 22 -30.58 47.00 -12.53
N GLY A 23 -29.52 47.26 -13.31
CA GLY A 23 -29.55 48.27 -14.39
C GLY A 23 -28.61 49.50 -14.35
N LEU A 24 -27.64 49.48 -15.28
CA LEU A 24 -27.20 50.52 -16.24
C LEU A 24 -26.50 51.85 -15.85
N ASP A 25 -25.43 52.09 -16.62
CA ASP A 25 -24.91 53.33 -17.24
C ASP A 25 -23.89 54.27 -16.54
N GLY A 26 -22.84 54.59 -17.34
CA GLY A 26 -21.92 55.74 -17.24
C GLY A 26 -20.47 55.30 -16.99
N GLY A 27 -19.57 55.20 -17.98
CA GLY A 27 -18.85 56.32 -18.64
C GLY A 27 -17.71 56.81 -17.71
N THR A 28 -16.42 56.91 -18.06
CA THR A 28 -15.74 57.31 -19.31
C THR A 28 -14.22 57.11 -19.16
N GLU A 29 -13.55 56.82 -20.30
CA GLU A 29 -12.26 57.39 -20.79
C GLU A 29 -10.93 57.15 -20.03
N ASP A 30 -10.01 56.41 -20.68
CA ASP A 30 -8.81 56.97 -21.37
C ASP A 30 -7.99 55.79 -21.96
N GLU A 31 -7.94 55.65 -23.29
CA GLU A 31 -6.85 56.10 -24.16
C GLU A 31 -5.49 55.44 -23.91
N SER A 32 -5.11 54.49 -24.79
CA SER A 32 -3.87 54.63 -25.58
C SER A 32 -3.84 53.64 -26.74
N ALA A 33 -3.66 54.24 -27.92
CA ALA A 33 -3.58 53.63 -29.22
C ALA A 33 -2.25 52.91 -29.46
N GLY A 34 -2.31 51.85 -30.26
CA GLY A 34 -1.16 51.19 -30.87
C GLY A 34 -1.61 50.51 -32.16
N THR A 35 -1.72 51.29 -33.23
CA THR A 35 -1.98 50.84 -34.60
C THR A 35 -0.72 50.26 -35.24
N SER A 36 -0.83 49.18 -36.00
CA SER A 36 -0.05 48.96 -37.22
C SER A 36 -0.82 48.08 -38.20
N GLU A 37 -0.91 48.61 -39.42
CA GLU A 37 -1.63 48.17 -40.61
C GLU A 37 -1.06 46.85 -41.16
N SER A 38 -1.91 45.90 -41.58
CA SER A 38 -2.43 45.70 -42.94
C SER A 38 -1.38 45.31 -44.00
N GLY A 39 -1.56 44.14 -44.58
CA GLY A 39 -0.92 43.69 -45.82
C GLY A 39 -1.77 42.60 -46.46
N THR A 40 -2.70 43.00 -47.33
CA THR A 40 -3.55 42.11 -48.14
C THR A 40 -2.99 42.01 -49.56
N ALA A 41 -2.76 40.79 -50.04
CA ALA A 41 -2.80 40.34 -51.44
C ALA A 41 -2.61 38.80 -51.39
N GLY A 42 -3.49 37.91 -51.86
CA GLY A 42 -4.43 37.97 -52.97
C GLY A 42 -3.76 37.43 -54.23
N THR A 43 -3.92 36.12 -54.52
CA THR A 43 -4.12 35.55 -55.89
C THR A 43 -4.35 34.04 -55.82
N ASP A 44 -5.39 33.61 -56.53
CA ASP A 44 -5.72 32.24 -56.93
C ASP A 44 -4.60 31.56 -57.74
N THR A 45 -4.50 30.23 -57.75
CA THR A 45 -4.99 29.31 -58.80
C THR A 45 -4.26 27.94 -58.75
N ASP A 46 -5.04 26.89 -59.04
CA ASP A 46 -4.69 25.60 -59.64
C ASP A 46 -4.12 24.43 -58.81
N THR A 47 -5.05 23.52 -58.51
CA THR A 47 -5.07 22.11 -58.95
C THR A 47 -3.73 21.47 -59.31
N ASP A 48 -3.26 20.56 -58.47
CA ASP A 48 -2.54 19.39 -58.95
C ASP A 48 -3.02 18.13 -58.23
N THR A 49 -3.58 17.23 -59.02
CA THR A 49 -4.02 15.89 -58.66
C THR A 49 -2.79 15.00 -58.46
N GLY A 50 -2.41 14.81 -57.21
CA GLY A 50 -1.42 13.82 -56.78
C GLY A 50 -2.11 12.58 -56.23
N THR A 51 -1.98 11.49 -56.97
CA THR A 51 -2.42 10.11 -56.74
C THR A 51 -2.41 9.68 -55.26
N GLU A 52 -3.56 9.17 -54.79
CA GLU A 52 -3.64 8.32 -53.61
C GLU A 52 -2.83 7.03 -53.86
N GLU A 53 -1.57 7.01 -53.44
CA GLU A 53 -0.96 5.75 -53.03
C GLU A 53 -1.43 5.49 -51.60
N THR A 54 -2.32 4.51 -51.46
CA THR A 54 -2.57 3.81 -50.21
C THR A 54 -1.28 3.11 -49.81
N GLY A 55 -0.36 3.87 -49.23
CA GLY A 55 0.67 3.33 -48.35
C GLY A 55 -0.09 2.72 -47.19
N THR A 56 -0.13 1.39 -47.16
CA THR A 56 -0.28 0.68 -45.89
C THR A 56 0.83 1.21 -45.02
N ASP A 57 0.46 2.08 -44.09
CA ASP A 57 1.26 2.45 -42.94
C ASP A 57 1.56 1.13 -42.24
N THR A 58 2.66 0.50 -42.62
CA THR A 58 3.24 -0.58 -41.85
C THR A 58 3.86 0.13 -40.67
N GLY A 59 3.00 0.47 -39.70
CA GLY A 59 3.41 0.99 -38.41
C GLY A 59 4.62 0.17 -37.97
N GLU A 60 5.66 0.89 -37.57
CA GLU A 60 6.88 0.29 -37.05
C GLU A 60 6.45 -0.78 -36.03
N PRO A 61 6.88 -2.04 -36.19
CA PRO A 61 6.49 -3.08 -35.25
C PRO A 61 6.86 -2.59 -33.85
N PRO A 62 5.99 -2.80 -32.84
CA PRO A 62 6.29 -2.37 -31.49
C PRO A 62 7.68 -2.87 -31.11
N PRO A 63 8.50 -2.03 -30.43
CA PRO A 63 9.85 -2.41 -30.05
C PRO A 63 9.82 -3.75 -29.31
N GLU A 64 10.78 -4.63 -29.62
CA GLU A 64 10.86 -5.93 -28.96
C GLU A 64 11.03 -5.72 -27.44
N PRO A 65 10.29 -6.46 -26.60
CA PRO A 65 10.42 -6.38 -25.15
C PRO A 65 11.87 -6.59 -24.70
N LEU A 66 12.36 -5.74 -23.80
CA LEU A 66 13.70 -5.83 -23.26
C LEU A 66 13.73 -6.83 -22.10
N MET A 67 14.66 -7.78 -22.13
CA MET A 67 14.87 -8.74 -21.04
C MET A 67 15.98 -8.25 -20.11
N LEU A 68 15.67 -8.11 -18.82
CA LEU A 68 16.58 -7.74 -17.74
C LEU A 68 16.84 -9.00 -16.88
N PRO A 69 18.03 -9.63 -16.95
CA PRO A 69 18.28 -10.90 -16.28
C PRO A 69 18.38 -10.73 -14.76
N ASP A 70 17.96 -11.75 -14.00
CA ASP A 70 18.37 -11.86 -12.60
C ASP A 70 19.87 -12.17 -12.56
N VAL A 71 20.66 -11.32 -11.91
CA VAL A 71 22.10 -11.55 -11.78
C VAL A 71 22.35 -12.10 -10.38
N PRO A 72 22.76 -13.39 -10.26
CA PRO A 72 23.10 -13.95 -8.96
C PRO A 72 24.26 -13.19 -8.34
N LEU A 73 24.13 -12.87 -7.05
CA LEU A 73 25.23 -12.35 -6.26
C LEU A 73 25.93 -13.48 -5.52
N GLU A 74 27.21 -13.25 -5.18
CA GLU A 74 27.84 -14.06 -4.14
C GLU A 74 27.04 -13.85 -2.83
N PRO A 75 26.84 -14.89 -2.01
CA PRO A 75 26.07 -14.78 -0.78
C PRO A 75 26.54 -13.59 0.04
N GLY A 76 25.59 -12.74 0.45
CA GLY A 76 25.86 -11.57 1.26
C GLY A 76 26.39 -11.92 2.67
N GLU A 77 26.63 -10.90 3.49
CA GLU A 77 27.04 -11.10 4.89
C GLU A 77 25.93 -11.71 5.75
N CYS A 78 24.67 -11.65 5.30
CA CYS A 78 23.56 -12.27 5.99
C CYS A 78 23.48 -13.76 5.69
N SER A 79 23.29 -14.56 6.73
CA SER A 79 23.07 -16.00 6.60
C SER A 79 21.58 -16.31 6.48
N SER A 80 21.24 -17.22 5.56
CA SER A 80 19.91 -17.84 5.51
C SER A 80 19.97 -19.25 6.10
N THR A 81 18.98 -19.60 6.92
CA THR A 81 18.78 -20.94 7.45
C THR A 81 17.31 -21.34 7.32
N PRO A 82 17.00 -22.62 7.03
CA PRO A 82 15.66 -23.14 7.21
C PRO A 82 15.18 -22.84 8.63
N GLY A 83 13.96 -22.35 8.76
CA GLY A 83 13.30 -22.21 10.03
C GLY A 83 12.76 -23.55 10.53
N GLY A 84 12.10 -23.52 11.69
CA GLY A 84 11.65 -24.72 12.39
C GLY A 84 10.16 -25.04 12.21
N LEU A 85 9.40 -24.19 11.50
CA LEU A 85 7.95 -24.34 11.45
C LEU A 85 7.50 -25.58 10.68
N VAL A 86 8.13 -25.87 9.53
CA VAL A 86 7.82 -27.07 8.71
C VAL A 86 7.99 -28.36 9.53
N GLU A 87 8.97 -28.38 10.43
CA GLU A 87 9.24 -29.53 11.29
C GLU A 87 8.30 -29.56 12.50
N ALA A 88 7.95 -28.38 13.04
CA ALA A 88 7.04 -28.26 14.17
C ALA A 88 5.61 -28.73 13.86
N CYS A 89 5.16 -28.60 12.61
CA CYS A 89 3.84 -29.02 12.13
C CYS A 89 3.84 -30.41 11.46
N ALA A 90 4.96 -31.13 11.40
CA ALA A 90 5.11 -32.33 10.56
C ALA A 90 4.18 -33.50 10.93
N ASP A 91 3.65 -33.53 12.15
CA ASP A 91 2.73 -34.56 12.66
C ASP A 91 1.25 -34.28 12.31
N GLU A 92 0.94 -33.11 11.77
CA GLU A 92 -0.39 -32.66 11.35
C GLU A 92 -0.37 -32.26 9.86
N PRO A 93 -1.53 -31.99 9.21
CA PRO A 93 -1.52 -31.33 7.90
C PRO A 93 -0.80 -29.99 8.04
N CYS A 94 0.47 -29.95 7.65
CA CYS A 94 1.25 -28.74 7.80
C CYS A 94 0.90 -27.75 6.68
N PRO A 95 0.38 -26.56 7.02
CA PRO A 95 0.16 -25.54 6.00
C PRO A 95 1.47 -24.86 5.57
N VAL A 96 2.58 -25.03 6.30
CA VAL A 96 3.85 -24.36 5.98
C VAL A 96 4.55 -25.09 4.83
N LEU A 97 4.64 -24.41 3.69
CA LEU A 97 5.33 -24.90 2.49
C LEU A 97 6.84 -24.65 2.59
N PHE A 98 7.23 -23.49 3.12
CA PHE A 98 8.61 -23.18 3.48
C PHE A 98 8.67 -22.12 4.59
N ASP A 99 9.76 -22.17 5.35
CA ASP A 99 10.09 -21.23 6.43
C ASP A 99 11.60 -20.99 6.36
N HIS A 100 12.00 -19.74 6.12
CA HIS A 100 13.39 -19.32 6.12
C HIS A 100 13.61 -18.17 7.09
N VAL A 101 14.67 -18.25 7.87
CA VAL A 101 15.16 -17.18 8.73
C VAL A 101 16.44 -16.62 8.10
N ILE A 102 16.42 -15.32 7.82
CA ILE A 102 17.55 -14.57 7.27
C ILE A 102 18.07 -13.67 8.38
N ALA A 103 19.29 -13.92 8.84
CA ALA A 103 19.95 -13.14 9.88
C ALA A 103 21.08 -12.30 9.28
N CYS A 104 21.03 -11.00 9.51
CA CYS A 104 21.99 -10.03 9.01
C CYS A 104 22.98 -9.56 10.08
N PRO A 105 24.12 -8.94 9.68
CA PRO A 105 25.04 -8.32 10.62
C PRO A 105 24.35 -7.36 11.60
N GLU A 106 24.86 -7.33 12.84
CA GLU A 106 24.29 -6.52 13.92
C GLU A 106 24.22 -5.04 13.53
N GLY A 107 23.03 -4.45 13.65
CA GLY A 107 22.76 -3.05 13.36
C GLY A 107 22.15 -2.78 11.99
N GLU A 108 22.16 -3.76 11.07
CA GLU A 108 21.39 -3.66 9.83
C GLU A 108 19.89 -3.79 10.11
N ARG A 109 19.10 -2.93 9.47
CA ARG A 109 17.64 -2.91 9.63
C ARG A 109 16.98 -2.77 8.29
N ALA A 110 16.09 -3.70 7.96
CA ALA A 110 15.14 -3.53 6.88
C ALA A 110 14.06 -2.52 7.31
N TYR A 111 13.73 -1.57 6.46
CA TYR A 111 12.66 -0.59 6.73
C TYR A 111 11.63 -0.50 5.62
N LEU A 112 12.04 -0.67 4.35
CA LEU A 112 11.12 -0.91 3.24
C LEU A 112 11.16 -2.39 2.90
N MET A 113 9.99 -3.00 2.78
CA MET A 113 9.85 -4.44 2.57
C MET A 113 8.72 -4.74 1.58
N GLU A 114 9.04 -5.50 0.55
CA GLU A 114 8.09 -5.99 -0.43
C GLU A 114 8.14 -7.51 -0.52
N LEU A 115 6.97 -8.10 -0.76
CA LEU A 115 6.82 -9.52 -0.91
C LEU A 115 5.90 -9.83 -2.09
N ALA A 116 6.34 -10.72 -2.96
CA ALA A 116 5.51 -11.40 -3.94
C ALA A 116 5.61 -12.91 -3.71
N ILE A 117 4.58 -13.67 -4.05
CA ILE A 117 4.59 -15.13 -3.88
C ILE A 117 4.03 -15.84 -5.12
N SER A 118 4.64 -16.95 -5.51
CA SER A 118 4.16 -17.83 -6.58
C SER A 118 3.86 -19.24 -6.06
N GLN A 119 3.61 -20.18 -6.98
CA GLN A 119 3.48 -21.61 -6.68
C GLN A 119 4.77 -22.30 -6.21
N ASP A 120 5.93 -21.65 -6.19
CA ASP A 120 7.18 -22.31 -5.83
C ASP A 120 8.17 -21.41 -5.08
N ARG A 121 7.99 -20.09 -5.14
CA ARG A 121 8.94 -19.15 -4.57
C ARG A 121 8.26 -17.91 -3.99
N ALA A 122 9.02 -17.18 -3.18
CA ALA A 122 8.75 -15.81 -2.80
C ALA A 122 9.84 -14.89 -3.37
N LEU A 123 9.44 -13.71 -3.83
CA LEU A 123 10.33 -12.62 -4.20
C LEU A 123 10.29 -11.61 -3.07
N VAL A 124 11.43 -11.30 -2.49
CA VAL A 124 11.54 -10.37 -1.37
C VAL A 124 12.44 -9.24 -1.79
N ASP A 125 11.95 -8.00 -1.68
CA ASP A 125 12.74 -6.80 -1.93
C ASP A 125 12.81 -5.97 -0.65
N LEU A 126 14.00 -5.51 -0.32
CA LEU A 126 14.30 -4.90 0.96
C LEU A 126 15.14 -3.65 0.75
N GLU A 127 14.87 -2.62 1.54
CA GLU A 127 15.82 -1.52 1.72
C GLU A 127 16.44 -1.66 3.11
N VAL A 128 17.75 -1.89 3.15
CA VAL A 128 18.50 -2.17 4.37
C VAL A 128 19.34 -0.96 4.73
N SER A 129 19.10 -0.37 5.89
CA SER A 129 19.98 0.64 6.47
C SER A 129 21.09 -0.02 7.29
N SER A 130 22.32 0.47 7.16
CA SER A 130 23.45 0.10 8.02
C SER A 130 23.82 1.26 8.95
N PRO A 131 24.25 1.04 10.21
CA PRO A 131 24.65 2.11 11.10
C PRO A 131 25.86 2.91 10.61
N SER A 132 26.63 2.36 9.67
CA SER A 132 27.81 3.02 9.08
C SER A 132 27.50 3.82 7.81
N GLU A 133 26.31 3.69 7.24
CA GLU A 133 25.93 4.35 5.98
C GLU A 133 24.60 5.07 6.16
N ASP A 134 24.58 6.38 5.89
CA ASP A 134 23.37 7.21 6.05
C ASP A 134 22.28 6.90 5.00
N ALA A 135 22.60 6.11 3.96
CA ALA A 135 21.67 5.69 2.91
C ALA A 135 21.45 4.18 2.99
N GLY A 136 20.20 3.74 2.89
CA GLY A 136 19.91 2.33 2.72
C GLY A 136 20.44 1.80 1.39
N PHE A 137 20.79 0.52 1.36
CA PHE A 137 21.11 -0.19 0.13
C PHE A 137 20.00 -1.18 -0.19
N PRO A 138 19.56 -1.25 -1.46
CA PRO A 138 18.54 -2.19 -1.87
C PRO A 138 19.11 -3.62 -1.86
N ARG A 139 18.28 -4.59 -1.48
CA ARG A 139 18.60 -6.00 -1.49
C ARG A 139 17.39 -6.80 -1.93
N SER A 140 17.60 -7.68 -2.91
CA SER A 140 16.55 -8.56 -3.41
C SER A 140 16.92 -10.03 -3.22
N LEU A 141 15.90 -10.83 -2.90
CA LEU A 141 16.03 -12.25 -2.61
C LEU A 141 14.98 -13.05 -3.40
N ILE A 142 15.38 -14.23 -3.86
CA ILE A 142 14.46 -15.27 -4.33
C ILE A 142 14.50 -16.40 -3.30
N VAL A 143 13.37 -16.66 -2.66
CA VAL A 143 13.21 -17.66 -1.61
C VAL A 143 12.42 -18.83 -2.15
N GLU A 144 13.00 -20.01 -2.13
CA GLU A 144 12.40 -21.28 -2.55
C GLU A 144 12.36 -22.25 -1.36
N ALA A 145 11.70 -23.40 -1.50
CA ALA A 145 11.58 -24.35 -0.40
C ALA A 145 12.93 -24.78 0.22
N ASP A 146 13.92 -25.03 -0.64
CA ASP A 146 15.22 -25.57 -0.23
C ASP A 146 16.38 -24.56 -0.31
N ALA A 147 16.11 -23.32 -0.74
CA ALA A 147 17.16 -22.35 -1.04
C ALA A 147 16.71 -20.89 -0.88
N VAL A 148 17.68 -20.03 -0.57
CA VAL A 148 17.54 -18.58 -0.68
C VAL A 148 18.67 -18.07 -1.57
N HIS A 149 18.32 -17.29 -2.57
CA HIS A 149 19.24 -16.73 -3.55
C HIS A 149 19.30 -15.20 -3.40
N ASP A 150 20.48 -14.68 -3.08
CA ASP A 150 20.79 -13.26 -3.23
C ASP A 150 20.94 -12.93 -4.73
N VAL A 151 20.26 -11.89 -5.18
CA VAL A 151 20.32 -11.40 -6.56
C VAL A 151 20.57 -9.90 -6.57
N GLU A 152 21.02 -9.37 -7.71
CA GLU A 152 21.04 -7.92 -7.92
C GLU A 152 19.63 -7.34 -7.65
N PRO A 153 19.55 -6.09 -7.14
CA PRO A 153 18.28 -5.43 -6.89
C PRO A 153 17.31 -5.58 -8.06
N PHE A 154 16.09 -6.01 -7.77
CA PHE A 154 15.07 -6.15 -8.80
C PHE A 154 14.87 -4.80 -9.50
N PRO A 155 14.80 -4.77 -10.85
CA PRO A 155 14.62 -3.52 -11.57
C PRO A 155 13.25 -2.88 -11.23
N GLY A 156 13.15 -1.56 -11.38
CA GLY A 156 11.96 -0.78 -11.00
C GLY A 156 12.18 0.04 -9.73
N VAL A 157 11.14 0.77 -9.30
CA VAL A 157 11.26 1.75 -8.21
C VAL A 157 10.62 1.31 -6.89
N ALA A 158 9.46 0.65 -6.94
CA ALA A 158 8.77 0.06 -5.78
C ALA A 158 7.47 -0.62 -6.25
N PHE A 159 6.79 -1.29 -5.34
CA PHE A 159 5.49 -1.93 -5.47
C PHE A 159 5.42 -3.11 -6.44
N THR A 160 5.00 -4.24 -5.87
CA THR A 160 4.79 -5.49 -6.59
C THR A 160 3.30 -5.78 -6.70
N SER A 161 2.81 -5.89 -7.93
CA SER A 161 1.45 -6.35 -8.25
C SER A 161 1.49 -7.76 -8.81
N GLN A 162 0.35 -8.46 -8.84
CA GLN A 162 0.30 -9.83 -9.33
C GLN A 162 -1.02 -10.13 -10.05
N THR A 163 -0.91 -10.77 -11.23
CA THR A 163 -2.04 -11.25 -12.04
C THR A 163 -2.63 -12.55 -11.48
N ASN A 164 -3.81 -12.98 -11.96
CA ASN A 164 -4.43 -14.22 -11.44
C ASN A 164 -3.68 -15.49 -11.86
N ASP A 165 -2.89 -15.43 -12.94
CA ASP A 165 -2.00 -16.53 -13.35
C ASP A 165 -0.64 -16.51 -12.63
N GLY A 166 -0.38 -15.48 -11.83
CA GLY A 166 0.76 -15.39 -10.93
C GLY A 166 1.94 -14.61 -11.47
N ALA A 167 1.80 -13.99 -12.64
CA ALA A 167 2.79 -13.07 -13.18
C ALA A 167 2.96 -11.90 -12.21
N VAL A 168 4.20 -11.70 -11.78
CA VAL A 168 4.57 -10.63 -10.84
C VAL A 168 4.95 -9.40 -11.64
N LEU A 169 4.38 -8.26 -11.29
CA LEU A 169 4.56 -7.00 -12.01
C LEU A 169 5.21 -5.95 -11.11
N ARG A 170 6.11 -5.14 -11.65
CA ARG A 170 6.76 -4.04 -10.93
C ARG A 170 6.61 -2.71 -11.65
N SER A 171 6.54 -1.64 -10.86
CA SER A 171 6.47 -0.27 -11.37
C SER A 171 7.78 0.18 -11.99
N MET A 172 7.67 1.15 -12.91
CA MET A 172 8.81 1.92 -13.40
C MET A 172 8.50 3.40 -13.25
N SER A 173 9.51 4.16 -12.82
CA SER A 173 9.48 5.61 -12.97
C SER A 173 9.92 6.00 -14.37
N PHE A 174 9.27 7.03 -14.90
CA PHE A 174 9.61 7.64 -16.18
C PHE A 174 9.49 9.17 -16.06
N ASN A 175 10.28 9.87 -16.86
CA ASN A 175 10.23 11.33 -16.96
C ASN A 175 9.20 11.79 -17.99
N ALA A 176 8.80 13.06 -17.91
CA ALA A 176 8.01 13.71 -18.95
C ALA A 176 8.69 13.55 -20.34
N GLY A 177 7.97 12.96 -21.29
CA GLY A 177 8.44 12.68 -22.65
C GLY A 177 9.16 11.34 -22.84
N GLU A 178 9.36 10.56 -21.78
CA GLU A 178 9.74 9.15 -21.89
C GLU A 178 8.50 8.27 -22.07
N THR A 179 8.66 7.16 -22.79
CA THR A 179 7.58 6.19 -22.94
C THR A 179 7.41 5.43 -21.61
N PRO A 180 6.21 5.41 -21.02
CA PRO A 180 5.97 4.66 -19.79
C PRO A 180 6.14 3.16 -20.04
N THR A 181 6.68 2.47 -19.05
CA THR A 181 6.91 1.02 -19.11
C THR A 181 6.55 0.36 -17.78
N TYR A 182 6.38 -0.95 -17.79
CA TYR A 182 6.32 -1.77 -16.59
C TYR A 182 7.16 -3.03 -16.77
N LEU A 183 7.40 -3.75 -15.68
CA LEU A 183 8.16 -4.99 -15.68
C LEU A 183 7.25 -6.16 -15.33
N GLU A 184 7.38 -7.28 -16.05
CA GLU A 184 6.76 -8.56 -15.77
C GLU A 184 7.85 -9.59 -15.43
N ARG A 185 7.66 -10.34 -14.35
CA ARG A 185 8.55 -11.45 -13.98
C ARG A 185 8.36 -12.62 -14.95
N VAL A 186 9.45 -13.03 -15.58
CA VAL A 186 9.48 -14.23 -16.45
C VAL A 186 10.65 -15.12 -16.06
N ASP A 187 10.72 -16.35 -16.59
CA ASP A 187 11.84 -17.25 -16.30
C ASP A 187 13.20 -16.60 -16.64
N GLY A 188 14.05 -16.44 -15.61
CA GLY A 188 15.41 -15.91 -15.75
C GLY A 188 15.56 -14.39 -15.62
N GLY A 189 14.48 -13.64 -15.38
CA GLY A 189 14.55 -12.22 -15.03
C GLY A 189 13.23 -11.48 -15.22
N TRP A 190 13.30 -10.26 -15.76
CA TRP A 190 12.19 -9.34 -15.95
C TRP A 190 12.06 -8.93 -17.41
N LEU A 191 10.85 -9.04 -17.94
CA LEU A 191 10.47 -8.56 -19.26
C LEU A 191 9.92 -7.14 -19.13
N GLN A 192 10.48 -6.18 -19.85
CA GLN A 192 10.00 -4.80 -19.85
C GLN A 192 8.99 -4.58 -20.99
N HIS A 193 7.82 -4.09 -20.63
CA HIS A 193 6.70 -3.83 -21.52
C HIS A 193 6.46 -2.33 -21.66
N VAL A 194 6.08 -1.91 -22.86
CA VAL A 194 5.69 -0.53 -23.15
C VAL A 194 4.20 -0.33 -22.89
N VAL A 195 3.85 0.78 -22.25
CA VAL A 195 2.46 1.25 -22.14
C VAL A 195 2.25 2.34 -23.17
N ASP A 196 1.46 2.04 -24.20
CA ASP A 196 1.17 2.97 -25.28
C ASP A 196 0.00 3.89 -24.92
N ILE A 197 0.28 4.94 -24.15
CA ILE A 197 -0.74 5.94 -23.80
C ILE A 197 -0.91 6.86 -25.00
N ASP A 198 -2.14 6.98 -25.52
CA ASP A 198 -2.46 7.84 -26.66
C ASP A 198 -1.92 9.26 -26.43
N ALA A 199 -1.09 9.73 -27.36
CA ALA A 199 -0.46 11.04 -27.29
C ALA A 199 -1.47 12.20 -27.30
N GLU A 200 -2.70 11.99 -27.78
CA GLU A 200 -3.79 12.98 -27.69
C GLU A 200 -4.47 13.00 -26.31
N ALA A 201 -4.39 11.89 -25.56
CA ALA A 201 -4.72 11.87 -24.14
C ALA A 201 -3.54 12.40 -23.33
N GLU A 202 -2.98 13.56 -23.76
CA GLU A 202 -1.93 14.30 -23.07
C GLU A 202 -2.29 14.30 -21.58
N LEU A 203 -1.70 13.36 -20.84
CA LEU A 203 -1.58 13.52 -19.41
C LEU A 203 -0.85 14.86 -19.33
N ASP A 204 -1.51 15.90 -18.85
CA ASP A 204 -0.91 17.20 -18.59
C ASP A 204 0.04 17.01 -17.38
N LEU A 205 1.06 16.16 -17.56
CA LEU A 205 2.05 15.77 -16.57
C LEU A 205 3.01 16.92 -16.30
N GLY A 206 2.84 18.06 -16.99
CA GLY A 206 3.78 19.15 -16.99
C GLY A 206 5.13 18.73 -17.57
N VAL A 207 5.96 19.73 -17.79
CA VAL A 207 7.39 19.56 -18.02
C VAL A 207 8.05 19.55 -16.64
N ASP A 208 8.95 18.58 -16.39
CA ASP A 208 9.88 18.50 -15.25
C ASP A 208 9.55 17.58 -14.04
N PHE A 209 8.67 16.57 -14.16
CA PHE A 209 8.40 15.62 -13.03
C PHE A 209 8.59 14.13 -13.35
N ASN A 210 8.91 13.37 -12.31
CA ASN A 210 8.90 11.90 -12.31
C ASN A 210 7.47 11.41 -12.12
N VAL A 211 7.04 10.52 -13.01
CA VAL A 211 5.76 9.81 -12.88
C VAL A 211 6.06 8.35 -12.60
N GLU A 212 5.42 7.82 -11.57
CA GLU A 212 5.50 6.41 -11.22
C GLU A 212 4.29 5.69 -11.80
N LEU A 213 4.53 4.64 -12.58
CA LEU A 213 3.47 3.79 -13.12
C LEU A 213 3.31 2.52 -12.27
N GLN A 214 2.23 2.42 -11.53
CA GLN A 214 1.93 1.25 -10.70
C GLN A 214 0.96 0.30 -11.41
N PRO A 215 1.38 -0.90 -11.84
CA PRO A 215 0.49 -1.89 -12.45
C PRO A 215 -0.51 -2.45 -11.44
N MET A 216 -1.76 -2.62 -11.86
CA MET A 216 -2.83 -3.23 -11.06
C MET A 216 -3.57 -4.25 -11.90
N ALA A 217 -3.58 -5.50 -11.44
CA ALA A 217 -4.31 -6.58 -12.09
C ALA A 217 -5.80 -6.51 -11.75
N ARG A 218 -6.65 -6.81 -12.73
CA ARG A 218 -8.10 -6.95 -12.60
C ARG A 218 -8.51 -8.42 -12.47
N ALA A 219 -9.76 -8.65 -12.09
CA ALA A 219 -10.29 -10.00 -11.89
C ALA A 219 -10.30 -10.85 -13.19
N ASP A 220 -10.34 -10.21 -14.35
CA ASP A 220 -10.30 -10.85 -15.67
C ASP A 220 -8.92 -10.86 -16.33
N ASP A 221 -7.85 -10.64 -15.54
CA ASP A 221 -6.47 -10.47 -16.00
C ASP A 221 -6.25 -9.24 -16.91
N SER A 222 -7.22 -8.33 -17.01
CA SER A 222 -6.93 -7.02 -17.60
C SER A 222 -6.04 -6.19 -16.67
N MET A 223 -5.20 -5.36 -17.28
CA MET A 223 -4.25 -4.52 -16.57
C MET A 223 -4.73 -3.07 -16.60
N SER A 224 -4.70 -2.43 -15.44
CA SER A 224 -4.81 -0.99 -15.30
C SER A 224 -3.58 -0.44 -14.60
N PHE A 225 -3.40 0.87 -14.65
CA PHE A 225 -2.27 1.53 -14.00
C PHE A 225 -2.72 2.77 -13.22
N ALA A 226 -1.98 3.07 -12.17
CA ALA A 226 -2.04 4.34 -11.46
C ALA A 226 -0.75 5.08 -11.81
N ALA A 227 -0.90 6.33 -12.26
CA ALA A 227 0.20 7.22 -12.51
C ALA A 227 0.16 8.35 -11.48
N GLY A 228 1.14 8.36 -10.58
CA GLY A 228 1.31 9.41 -9.58
C GLY A 228 2.29 10.47 -10.04
N ARG A 229 1.93 11.74 -9.89
CA ARG A 229 2.87 12.87 -9.99
C ARG A 229 3.36 13.23 -8.60
N THR A 230 4.66 13.07 -8.35
CA THR A 230 5.33 13.58 -7.14
C THR A 230 5.89 14.98 -7.45
N PRO A 231 5.29 16.05 -6.88
CA PRO A 231 5.85 17.39 -7.04
C PRO A 231 7.24 17.47 -6.35
N PRO A 232 8.13 18.38 -6.77
CA PRO A 232 9.37 18.66 -6.07
C PRO A 232 9.04 19.09 -4.65
N SER A 233 9.97 18.85 -3.72
CA SER A 233 9.85 19.23 -2.31
C SER A 233 9.54 20.71 -2.07
N ASP A 234 9.74 21.56 -3.08
CA ASP A 234 9.68 23.01 -2.99
C ASP A 234 8.41 23.58 -3.63
N ASP A 235 7.55 22.72 -4.20
CA ASP A 235 6.34 23.10 -4.93
C ASP A 235 5.10 22.84 -4.05
N ASP A 236 4.26 23.86 -3.88
CA ASP A 236 2.98 23.78 -3.14
C ASP A 236 1.89 23.02 -3.92
N ASP A 237 2.25 22.45 -5.08
CA ASP A 237 1.37 21.76 -6.01
C ASP A 237 0.81 20.47 -5.41
N SER A 238 -0.46 20.19 -5.70
CA SER A 238 -1.13 18.96 -5.24
C SER A 238 -0.52 17.70 -5.87
N SER A 239 -0.30 16.66 -5.07
CA SER A 239 -0.13 15.29 -5.58
C SER A 239 -1.34 14.92 -6.42
N THR A 240 -1.09 14.53 -7.67
CA THR A 240 -2.14 14.21 -8.63
C THR A 240 -1.97 12.75 -9.05
N VAL A 241 -3.04 11.98 -8.97
CA VAL A 241 -3.04 10.58 -9.41
C VAL A 241 -4.03 10.38 -10.54
N TYR A 242 -3.56 9.73 -11.60
CA TYR A 242 -4.33 9.35 -12.77
C TYR A 242 -4.53 7.83 -12.78
N TRP A 243 -5.73 7.39 -13.12
CA TRP A 243 -6.04 6.01 -13.49
C TRP A 243 -5.93 5.84 -14.99
N ILE A 244 -5.23 4.81 -15.45
CA ILE A 244 -5.03 4.51 -16.85
C ILE A 244 -5.61 3.11 -17.10
N ASP A 245 -6.67 3.03 -17.90
CA ASP A 245 -7.40 1.79 -18.18
C ASP A 245 -7.42 1.51 -19.68
N GLY A 246 -7.10 0.28 -20.08
CA GLY A 246 -7.09 -0.13 -21.48
C GLY A 246 -8.15 -1.20 -21.74
N PRO A 247 -9.11 -1.02 -22.66
CA PRO A 247 -9.98 -2.09 -23.13
C PRO A 247 -9.25 -3.06 -24.10
N GLY A 248 -7.94 -2.91 -24.25
CA GLY A 248 -7.07 -3.66 -25.15
C GLY A 248 -5.76 -2.92 -25.45
N PRO A 249 -4.83 -3.53 -26.22
CA PRO A 249 -3.48 -3.02 -26.45
C PRO A 249 -3.40 -1.67 -27.18
N ASP A 250 -4.48 -1.23 -27.84
CA ASP A 250 -4.44 -0.10 -28.78
C ASP A 250 -5.18 1.18 -28.30
N ASN A 251 -5.82 1.20 -27.12
CA ASN A 251 -6.61 2.36 -26.68
C ASN A 251 -6.62 2.56 -25.16
N TRP A 252 -5.58 3.16 -24.58
CA TRP A 252 -5.56 3.48 -23.16
C TRP A 252 -6.34 4.76 -22.86
N LEU A 253 -7.25 4.71 -21.89
CA LEU A 253 -8.02 5.83 -21.39
C LEU A 253 -7.46 6.31 -20.06
N THR A 254 -7.23 7.61 -19.95
CA THR A 254 -6.76 8.24 -18.73
C THR A 254 -7.90 8.96 -18.02
N THR A 255 -8.02 8.73 -16.72
CA THR A 255 -8.98 9.40 -15.84
C THR A 255 -8.28 9.99 -14.62
N LEU A 256 -8.47 11.27 -14.34
CA LEU A 256 -7.98 11.89 -13.10
C LEU A 256 -8.76 11.31 -11.89
N LEU A 257 -8.06 10.72 -10.92
CA LEU A 257 -8.67 10.17 -9.71
C LEU A 257 -8.80 11.20 -8.60
N VAL A 258 -7.65 11.78 -8.22
CA VAL A 258 -7.55 12.66 -7.06
C VAL A 258 -6.45 13.68 -7.27
N SER A 259 -6.68 14.87 -6.73
CA SER A 259 -5.73 15.97 -6.63
C SER A 259 -5.81 16.47 -5.19
N GLU A 260 -4.78 16.16 -4.40
CA GLU A 260 -4.71 16.41 -2.96
C GLU A 260 -3.48 17.28 -2.65
N LYS A 261 -3.56 18.11 -1.59
CA LYS A 261 -2.38 18.86 -1.15
C LYS A 261 -1.21 17.91 -0.86
N PRO A 262 0.06 18.35 -1.00
CA PRO A 262 1.24 17.53 -0.75
C PRO A 262 1.18 16.69 0.54
N ASP A 263 0.68 17.29 1.62
CA ASP A 263 0.62 16.67 2.96
C ASP A 263 -0.52 15.63 3.13
N SER A 264 -1.36 15.44 2.11
CA SER A 264 -2.61 14.67 2.20
C SER A 264 -2.79 13.59 1.13
N GLY A 265 -1.75 13.29 0.35
CA GLY A 265 -1.86 12.42 -0.82
C GLY A 265 -2.41 11.00 -0.57
N PRO A 266 -2.75 10.27 -1.65
CA PRO A 266 -3.26 8.92 -1.53
C PRO A 266 -2.18 7.99 -0.97
N ILE A 267 -2.55 7.23 0.06
CA ILE A 267 -1.74 6.15 0.63
C ILE A 267 -1.79 4.93 -0.30
N TYR A 268 -2.94 4.71 -0.96
CA TYR A 268 -3.13 3.56 -1.83
C TYR A 268 -4.15 3.87 -2.91
N VAL A 269 -3.92 3.32 -4.10
CA VAL A 269 -4.86 3.34 -5.23
C VAL A 269 -4.95 1.92 -5.77
N GLY A 270 -6.17 1.46 -6.05
CA GLY A 270 -6.38 0.09 -6.49
C GLY A 270 -7.74 -0.15 -7.12
N THR A 271 -8.01 -1.42 -7.40
CA THR A 271 -9.35 -1.89 -7.77
C THR A 271 -9.85 -2.89 -6.76
N ASP A 272 -11.13 -2.79 -6.40
CA ASP A 272 -11.75 -3.72 -5.46
C ASP A 272 -12.17 -5.02 -6.15
N ALA A 273 -12.67 -6.00 -5.41
CA ALA A 273 -13.12 -7.26 -6.03
C ALA A 273 -14.21 -7.06 -7.11
N LEU A 274 -14.94 -5.93 -7.09
CA LEU A 274 -16.00 -5.58 -8.04
C LEU A 274 -15.53 -4.72 -9.22
N ASP A 275 -14.22 -4.62 -9.45
CA ASP A 275 -13.67 -3.87 -10.59
C ASP A 275 -13.84 -2.35 -10.49
N ARG A 276 -14.16 -1.84 -9.29
CA ARG A 276 -14.26 -0.40 -9.04
C ARG A 276 -12.92 0.14 -8.61
N VAL A 277 -12.54 1.27 -9.20
CA VAL A 277 -11.33 2.00 -8.80
C VAL A 277 -11.59 2.70 -7.49
N TYR A 278 -10.72 2.49 -6.51
CA TYR A 278 -10.79 3.17 -5.22
C TYR A 278 -9.45 3.75 -4.81
N THR A 279 -9.49 4.77 -3.96
CA THR A 279 -8.34 5.39 -3.32
C THR A 279 -8.51 5.37 -1.82
N PHE A 280 -7.42 5.13 -1.09
CA PHE A 280 -7.31 5.45 0.32
C PHE A 280 -6.44 6.70 0.46
N GLY A 281 -7.02 7.78 1.02
CA GLY A 281 -6.34 9.06 1.25
C GLY A 281 -6.12 9.33 2.73
N ARG A 282 -5.16 10.21 3.04
CA ARG A 282 -4.92 10.70 4.41
C ARG A 282 -5.17 12.19 4.44
N ALA A 283 -6.06 12.68 5.29
CA ALA A 283 -6.00 14.09 5.67
C ALA A 283 -5.16 14.21 6.94
N SER A 284 -3.97 14.81 6.82
CA SER A 284 -3.24 15.33 7.97
C SER A 284 -3.50 16.84 8.06
N ASP A 285 -4.18 17.26 9.13
CA ASP A 285 -4.01 18.64 9.59
C ASP A 285 -2.70 18.68 10.38
N TRP A 286 -2.01 19.83 10.41
CA TRP A 286 -0.70 20.03 11.07
C TRP A 286 -0.67 19.77 12.60
N TRP A 287 -1.70 19.11 13.14
CA TRP A 287 -1.88 18.68 14.52
C TRP A 287 -2.06 17.16 14.58
N PRO A 288 -1.24 16.43 15.36
CA PRO A 288 -1.23 14.96 15.41
C PRO A 288 -2.50 14.30 15.99
N GLU A 289 -3.55 15.08 16.27
CA GLU A 289 -4.78 14.60 16.92
C GLU A 289 -5.94 14.34 15.93
N THR A 290 -5.76 14.60 14.62
CA THR A 290 -6.85 14.47 13.62
C THR A 290 -6.41 13.87 12.29
N ASP A 291 -5.40 12.99 12.28
CA ASP A 291 -5.16 12.16 11.10
C ASP A 291 -6.47 11.39 10.77
N GLN A 292 -6.96 11.51 9.54
CA GLN A 292 -8.15 10.79 9.10
C GLN A 292 -7.82 10.03 7.83
N ILE A 293 -8.19 8.74 7.80
CA ILE A 293 -8.13 7.94 6.58
C ILE A 293 -9.50 8.04 5.89
N PHE A 294 -9.46 8.26 4.59
CA PHE A 294 -10.63 8.28 3.74
C PHE A 294 -10.55 7.17 2.72
N VAL A 295 -11.71 6.65 2.32
CA VAL A 295 -11.86 5.83 1.12
C VAL A 295 -12.68 6.62 0.10
N GLY A 296 -12.29 6.59 -1.16
CA GLY A 296 -13.09 7.14 -2.26
C GLY A 296 -13.16 6.13 -3.39
N PHE A 297 -14.28 6.10 -4.09
CA PHE A 297 -14.36 5.45 -5.40
C PHE A 297 -14.20 6.51 -6.49
N LEU A 298 -13.69 6.11 -7.65
CA LEU A 298 -13.54 7.01 -8.79
C LEU A 298 -14.88 7.68 -9.12
N GLY A 299 -14.92 9.02 -9.05
CA GLY A 299 -16.11 9.83 -9.31
C GLY A 299 -16.99 10.11 -8.09
N ASP A 300 -16.70 9.49 -6.95
CA ASP A 300 -17.46 9.66 -5.70
C ASP A 300 -16.73 10.57 -4.70
N ALA A 301 -17.47 11.00 -3.67
CA ALA A 301 -16.89 11.77 -2.57
C ALA A 301 -16.07 10.88 -1.62
N LEU A 302 -14.98 11.42 -1.09
CA LEU A 302 -14.20 10.77 -0.04
C LEU A 302 -15.06 10.54 1.20
N THR A 303 -15.04 9.30 1.70
CA THR A 303 -15.76 8.86 2.90
C THR A 303 -14.76 8.64 4.03
N PRO A 304 -14.92 9.30 5.19
CA PRO A 304 -14.05 9.06 6.33
C PRO A 304 -14.29 7.66 6.90
N LEU A 305 -13.21 6.93 7.17
CA LEU A 305 -13.26 5.61 7.84
C LEU A 305 -13.39 5.71 9.37
N GLY A 306 -13.67 6.91 9.88
CA GLY A 306 -13.72 7.23 11.31
C GLY A 306 -12.36 7.62 11.89
N PRO A 307 -12.32 8.01 13.18
CA PRO A 307 -11.07 8.22 13.90
C PRO A 307 -10.29 6.90 13.98
N HIS A 308 -8.98 6.98 13.83
CA HIS A 308 -8.07 5.86 14.04
C HIS A 308 -7.35 6.07 15.39
N ALA A 309 -6.95 4.99 16.06
CA ALA A 309 -6.06 5.12 17.20
C ALA A 309 -4.71 5.68 16.72
N PRO A 310 -4.04 6.60 17.43
CA PRO A 310 -2.80 7.29 17.02
C PRO A 310 -1.54 6.38 16.96
N TYR A 311 -1.74 5.10 16.66
CA TYR A 311 -0.73 4.07 16.71
C TYR A 311 0.14 4.06 15.44
N PRO A 312 1.47 3.89 15.55
CA PRO A 312 2.45 4.12 14.48
C PRO A 312 2.53 3.02 13.40
N GLY A 313 1.44 2.29 13.18
CA GLY A 313 1.35 1.16 12.23
C GLY A 313 0.59 1.46 10.97
N TYR A 314 0.74 2.68 10.48
CA TYR A 314 0.30 3.03 9.16
C TYR A 314 1.14 2.30 8.12
N GLU A 315 0.48 1.95 7.02
CA GLU A 315 0.93 1.04 5.97
C GLU A 315 0.73 -0.41 6.45
N VAL A 316 -0.20 -1.16 5.89
CA VAL A 316 -0.20 -1.51 4.48
C VAL A 316 -1.64 -1.77 4.04
N VAL A 317 -2.14 -1.02 3.06
CA VAL A 317 -3.10 -1.61 2.12
C VAL A 317 -2.25 -2.54 1.26
N VAL A 318 -1.94 -3.71 1.79
CA VAL A 318 -1.33 -4.76 0.98
C VAL A 318 -2.35 -4.97 -0.13
N ALA A 319 -1.94 -4.97 -1.39
CA ALA A 319 -2.75 -5.58 -2.41
C ALA A 319 -2.49 -7.09 -2.30
N PRO A 320 -3.30 -7.87 -1.54
CA PRO A 320 -3.36 -9.28 -1.87
C PRO A 320 -3.74 -9.38 -3.36
N PRO A 321 -3.39 -10.49 -4.04
CA PRO A 321 -3.79 -10.73 -5.40
C PRO A 321 -5.29 -10.48 -5.48
N ARG A 322 -5.67 -9.68 -6.46
CA ARG A 322 -7.07 -9.40 -6.67
C ARG A 322 -7.76 -10.74 -6.97
N PRO A 323 -8.88 -11.07 -6.32
CA PRO A 323 -9.55 -12.34 -6.59
C PRO A 323 -10.02 -12.35 -8.04
N ALA A 324 -9.93 -13.52 -8.69
CA ALA A 324 -10.35 -13.69 -10.08
C ALA A 324 -11.87 -13.52 -10.29
N ILE A 325 -12.64 -13.46 -9.20
CA ILE A 325 -14.08 -13.33 -9.22
C ILE A 325 -14.49 -12.25 -8.21
N ALA A 326 -15.49 -11.45 -8.58
CA ALA A 326 -16.20 -10.55 -7.69
C ALA A 326 -16.69 -11.28 -6.43
N VAL A 327 -16.18 -10.86 -5.27
CA VAL A 327 -16.51 -11.41 -3.95
C VAL A 327 -16.79 -10.29 -2.97
N GLU A 328 -17.63 -10.61 -1.98
CA GLU A 328 -17.97 -9.69 -0.91
C GLU A 328 -17.19 -10.02 0.38
N PRO A 329 -16.81 -9.00 1.20
CA PRO A 329 -16.95 -7.58 0.90
C PRO A 329 -15.98 -7.14 -0.21
N ALA A 330 -16.36 -6.13 -0.98
CA ALA A 330 -15.53 -5.62 -2.08
C ALA A 330 -14.16 -5.14 -1.59
N ILE A 331 -14.13 -4.40 -0.47
CA ILE A 331 -12.91 -3.95 0.20
C ILE A 331 -12.95 -4.42 1.66
N ALA A 332 -11.80 -4.85 2.16
CA ALA A 332 -11.61 -5.23 3.56
C ALA A 332 -10.30 -4.65 4.08
N VAL A 333 -10.31 -4.12 5.31
CA VAL A 333 -9.14 -3.53 5.98
C VAL A 333 -9.11 -4.02 7.41
N LEU A 334 -7.94 -4.48 7.87
CA LEU A 334 -7.72 -4.82 9.27
C LEU A 334 -6.99 -3.67 9.95
N ARG A 335 -7.50 -3.21 11.09
CA ARG A 335 -6.90 -2.10 11.87
C ARG A 335 -7.01 -2.34 13.37
N GLY A 336 -6.24 -1.61 14.17
CA GLY A 336 -6.52 -1.46 15.59
C GLY A 336 -7.78 -0.63 15.85
N SER A 337 -8.58 -1.00 16.85
CA SER A 337 -9.78 -0.26 17.26
C SER A 337 -9.44 1.13 17.78
N GLU A 338 -10.42 2.05 17.75
CA GLU A 338 -10.27 3.43 18.26
C GLU A 338 -9.77 3.46 19.72
N MET A 339 -10.23 2.49 20.52
CA MET A 339 -9.83 2.35 21.93
C MET A 339 -8.44 1.75 22.11
N GLY A 340 -7.81 1.27 21.03
CA GLY A 340 -6.47 0.69 21.03
C GLY A 340 -6.39 -0.66 21.76
N THR A 341 -7.50 -1.39 21.87
CA THR A 341 -7.56 -2.64 22.66
C THR A 341 -7.73 -3.91 21.84
N SER A 342 -8.19 -3.81 20.61
CA SER A 342 -8.56 -4.95 19.76
C SER A 342 -8.26 -4.68 18.30
N LEU A 343 -8.30 -5.72 17.47
CA LEU A 343 -8.39 -5.56 16.02
C LEU A 343 -9.86 -5.40 15.58
N GLU A 344 -10.05 -4.61 14.52
CA GLU A 344 -11.31 -4.41 13.82
C GLU A 344 -11.14 -4.75 12.34
N LEU A 345 -12.07 -5.53 11.80
CA LEU A 345 -12.26 -5.69 10.37
C LEU A 345 -13.23 -4.62 9.88
N LEU A 346 -12.74 -3.73 9.02
CA LEU A 346 -13.58 -2.86 8.22
C LEU A 346 -13.94 -3.56 6.92
N THR A 347 -15.22 -3.54 6.58
CA THR A 347 -15.70 -4.03 5.28
C THR A 347 -16.44 -2.93 4.58
N ILE A 348 -16.15 -2.71 3.30
CA ILE A 348 -16.73 -1.61 2.53
C ILE A 348 -17.37 -2.22 1.29
N HIS A 349 -18.69 -2.14 1.22
CA HIS A 349 -19.44 -2.53 0.02
C HIS A 349 -19.68 -1.31 -0.88
N ASP A 350 -19.94 -0.14 -0.30
CA ASP A 350 -20.05 1.15 -0.99
C ASP A 350 -19.61 2.28 -0.02
N SER A 351 -19.44 3.49 -0.53
CA SER A 351 -19.11 4.71 0.23
C SER A 351 -20.07 4.98 1.40
N ASP A 352 -21.33 4.53 1.34
CA ASP A 352 -22.31 4.66 2.41
C ASP A 352 -22.55 3.38 3.24
N ASP A 353 -21.90 2.27 2.88
CA ASP A 353 -22.04 0.96 3.52
C ASP A 353 -20.70 0.47 4.08
N LEU A 354 -20.32 1.08 5.22
CA LEU A 354 -19.16 0.71 6.03
C LEU A 354 -19.60 -0.19 7.19
N GLY A 355 -19.14 -1.44 7.17
CA GLY A 355 -19.16 -2.35 8.30
C GLY A 355 -17.87 -2.24 9.12
N ALA A 356 -17.98 -2.27 10.44
CA ALA A 356 -16.86 -2.39 11.36
C ALA A 356 -17.16 -3.50 12.35
N PHE A 357 -16.30 -4.51 12.40
CA PHE A 357 -16.51 -5.73 13.17
C PHE A 357 -15.31 -6.02 14.07
N ASP A 358 -15.58 -6.31 15.34
CA ASP A 358 -14.54 -6.74 16.27
C ASP A 358 -13.97 -8.09 15.83
N VAL A 359 -12.65 -8.15 15.74
CA VAL A 359 -11.90 -9.38 15.60
C VAL A 359 -11.49 -9.80 17.01
N ASP A 360 -11.72 -11.06 17.39
CA ASP A 360 -11.40 -11.59 18.73
C ASP A 360 -9.89 -11.77 18.92
N ALA A 361 -9.17 -10.64 18.89
CA ALA A 361 -7.73 -10.53 18.99
C ALA A 361 -7.37 -9.19 19.65
N GLN A 362 -6.64 -9.25 20.77
CA GLN A 362 -6.33 -8.09 21.60
C GLN A 362 -4.95 -7.52 21.28
N LEU A 363 -4.84 -6.19 21.26
CA LEU A 363 -3.56 -5.51 21.09
C LEU A 363 -2.70 -5.62 22.35
N LEU A 364 -1.38 -5.68 22.17
CA LEU A 364 -0.41 -5.71 23.25
C LEU A 364 -0.35 -4.34 23.93
N ILE A 365 -0.69 -4.31 25.22
CA ILE A 365 -0.58 -3.11 26.04
C ILE A 365 0.61 -3.28 26.98
N GLU A 366 1.71 -2.58 26.70
CA GLU A 366 2.90 -2.61 27.55
C GLU A 366 2.70 -1.78 28.82
N GLU A 367 3.01 -2.38 29.97
CA GLU A 367 2.93 -1.72 31.27
C GLU A 367 4.26 -1.07 31.67
N CYS A 368 5.37 -1.63 31.19
CA CYS A 368 6.72 -1.12 31.43
C CYS A 368 7.19 -0.26 30.23
N PRO A 369 7.15 1.08 30.32
CA PRO A 369 7.56 1.95 29.22
C PRO A 369 9.05 1.78 28.89
N ASN A 370 9.40 1.86 27.61
CA ASN A 370 10.81 1.80 27.14
C ASN A 370 11.60 3.08 27.38
N LYS A 371 10.91 4.22 27.39
CA LYS A 371 11.49 5.55 27.66
C LYS A 371 10.55 6.32 28.57
N VAL A 372 11.12 6.99 29.56
CA VAL A 372 10.36 7.85 30.49
C VAL A 372 11.10 9.17 30.63
N ASP A 373 10.45 10.27 30.25
CA ASP A 373 10.95 11.60 30.55
C ASP A 373 10.75 11.89 32.04
N VAL A 374 11.84 12.21 32.74
CA VAL A 374 11.82 12.41 34.18
C VAL A 374 12.16 13.86 34.55
N PRO A 375 11.33 14.54 35.36
CA PRO A 375 11.60 15.93 35.75
C PRO A 375 12.78 16.12 36.71
N ASP A 376 13.13 15.11 37.51
CA ASP A 376 13.98 15.26 38.70
C ASP A 376 15.27 14.38 38.68
N ASP A 377 15.78 14.05 37.49
CA ASP A 377 16.98 13.20 37.28
C ASP A 377 16.92 11.81 37.96
N GLN A 378 15.73 11.32 38.29
CA GLN A 378 15.53 10.03 38.94
C GLN A 378 14.68 9.12 38.07
N CYS A 379 15.27 7.97 37.70
CA CYS A 379 14.55 6.97 36.95
C CYS A 379 13.51 6.21 37.75
N PRO A 380 12.43 5.75 37.10
CA PRO A 380 11.47 4.85 37.73
C PRO A 380 12.16 3.62 38.34
N PRO A 381 11.57 3.01 39.38
CA PRO A 381 12.04 1.73 39.86
C PRO A 381 11.94 0.67 38.76
N PRO A 382 12.69 -0.45 38.86
CA PRO A 382 12.51 -1.58 37.96
C PRO A 382 11.05 -2.03 37.88
N CYS A 383 10.63 -2.42 36.68
CA CYS A 383 9.26 -2.81 36.35
C CYS A 383 9.26 -4.25 35.85
N HIS A 384 8.30 -5.05 36.29
CA HIS A 384 8.06 -6.40 35.77
C HIS A 384 6.73 -6.40 35.04
N GLN A 385 6.68 -6.97 33.84
CA GLN A 385 5.45 -7.16 33.09
C GLN A 385 5.33 -8.61 32.59
N GLU A 386 4.09 -9.12 32.68
CA GLU A 386 3.63 -10.39 32.13
C GLU A 386 2.35 -10.09 31.35
N VAL A 387 2.50 -9.75 30.08
CA VAL A 387 1.41 -9.31 29.20
C VAL A 387 1.47 -10.08 27.87
N GLY A 388 0.31 -10.27 27.26
CA GLY A 388 0.16 -10.92 25.96
C GLY A 388 -0.76 -10.11 25.07
N GLY A 389 -0.45 -10.06 23.77
CA GLY A 389 -1.29 -9.40 22.79
C GLY A 389 -0.59 -9.24 21.44
N ILE A 390 -1.24 -8.57 20.51
CA ILE A 390 -0.72 -8.30 19.18
C ILE A 390 0.22 -7.10 19.24
N ALA A 391 1.48 -7.32 18.85
CA ALA A 391 2.47 -6.26 18.78
C ALA A 391 2.15 -5.24 17.69
N ALA A 392 2.73 -4.05 17.83
CA ALA A 392 2.72 -3.02 16.80
C ALA A 392 3.05 -3.59 15.43
N ASN A 393 2.26 -3.28 14.40
CA ASN A 393 2.56 -3.62 13.00
C ASN A 393 2.67 -5.15 12.75
N GLY A 394 2.25 -5.95 13.73
CA GLY A 394 2.31 -7.39 13.69
C GLY A 394 1.02 -8.01 13.17
N TYR A 395 0.25 -7.32 12.34
CA TYR A 395 -0.97 -7.84 11.73
C TYR A 395 -1.09 -7.43 10.26
N ALA A 396 -1.75 -8.26 9.47
CA ALA A 396 -2.00 -8.01 8.05
C ALA A 396 -3.26 -8.76 7.60
N LEU A 397 -3.74 -8.41 6.41
CA LEU A 397 -4.86 -9.07 5.75
C LEU A 397 -4.40 -9.56 4.38
N ALA A 398 -4.79 -10.79 4.03
CA ALA A 398 -4.65 -11.34 2.70
C ALA A 398 -6.01 -11.75 2.14
N ARG A 399 -6.10 -11.77 0.82
CA ARG A 399 -7.22 -12.34 0.08
C ARG A 399 -6.66 -13.35 -0.90
N THR A 400 -7.15 -14.58 -0.83
CA THR A 400 -6.75 -15.64 -1.76
C THR A 400 -7.49 -15.51 -3.09
N GLY A 401 -7.03 -16.21 -4.12
CA GLY A 401 -7.59 -16.12 -5.48
C GLY A 401 -9.07 -16.53 -5.58
N ASP A 402 -9.57 -17.31 -4.62
CA ASP A 402 -10.97 -17.69 -4.49
C ASP A 402 -11.83 -16.69 -3.69
N GLY A 403 -11.19 -15.62 -3.19
CA GLY A 403 -11.82 -14.51 -2.51
C GLY A 403 -11.93 -14.64 -0.99
N ARG A 404 -11.46 -15.73 -0.38
CA ARG A 404 -11.45 -15.88 1.09
C ARG A 404 -10.52 -14.84 1.72
N LEU A 405 -10.96 -14.29 2.84
CA LEU A 405 -10.22 -13.31 3.63
C LEU A 405 -9.43 -14.03 4.72
N TRP A 406 -8.15 -13.72 4.83
CA TRP A 406 -7.25 -14.27 5.82
C TRP A 406 -6.63 -13.15 6.64
N ALA A 407 -6.93 -13.10 7.92
CA ALA A 407 -6.23 -12.25 8.86
C ALA A 407 -5.03 -12.99 9.44
N LEU A 408 -3.91 -12.29 9.50
CA LEU A 408 -2.68 -12.78 10.08
C LEU A 408 -2.29 -11.82 11.19
N TRP A 409 -1.88 -12.34 12.34
CA TRP A 409 -1.30 -11.51 13.40
C TRP A 409 -0.29 -12.28 14.24
N ILE A 410 0.68 -11.56 14.78
CA ILE A 410 1.69 -12.06 15.70
C ILE A 410 1.20 -11.76 17.11
N HIS A 411 0.82 -12.79 17.84
CA HIS A 411 0.56 -12.70 19.27
C HIS A 411 1.89 -12.87 20.01
N THR A 412 2.28 -11.85 20.77
CA THR A 412 3.52 -11.81 21.54
C THR A 412 3.20 -11.94 23.02
N GLU A 413 3.83 -12.88 23.69
CA GLU A 413 3.84 -12.99 25.15
C GLU A 413 5.15 -12.39 25.68
N LEU A 414 5.03 -11.34 26.48
CA LEU A 414 6.14 -10.64 27.12
C LEU A 414 6.17 -10.99 28.61
N ILE A 415 7.17 -11.79 29.00
CA ILE A 415 7.56 -11.99 30.40
C ILE A 415 8.92 -11.34 30.58
N THR A 416 8.92 -10.09 31.04
CA THR A 416 10.13 -9.24 31.04
C THR A 416 10.27 -8.41 32.30
N ASP A 417 11.52 -8.25 32.73
CA ASP A 417 11.97 -7.27 33.71
C ASP A 417 12.63 -6.09 32.98
N THR A 418 12.20 -4.87 33.29
CA THR A 418 12.77 -3.62 32.76
C THR A 418 13.50 -2.88 33.87
N THR A 419 14.79 -2.61 33.68
CA THR A 419 15.57 -1.72 34.55
C THR A 419 15.81 -0.38 33.87
N TYR A 420 15.71 0.73 34.60
CA TYR A 420 15.82 2.07 34.03
C TYR A 420 17.14 2.74 34.40
N GLU A 421 17.80 3.33 33.41
CA GLU A 421 19.02 4.12 33.58
C GLU A 421 18.85 5.52 33.00
N LEU A 422 19.41 6.52 33.68
CA LEU A 422 19.31 7.92 33.25
C LEU A 422 20.26 8.15 32.06
N ALA A 423 19.70 8.44 30.89
CA ALA A 423 20.47 8.87 29.74
C ALA A 423 20.91 10.33 29.91
N PHE A 424 22.00 10.71 29.22
CA PHE A 424 22.55 12.08 29.25
C PHE A 424 21.56 13.16 28.79
N SER A 425 20.49 12.76 28.09
CA SER A 425 19.39 13.63 27.63
C SER A 425 18.38 14.01 28.73
N GLY A 426 18.50 13.49 29.96
CA GLY A 426 17.47 13.65 31.00
C GLY A 426 16.28 12.70 30.84
N THR A 427 16.40 11.70 29.97
CA THR A 427 15.40 10.66 29.74
C THR A 427 15.88 9.35 30.35
N CYS A 428 15.00 8.62 31.02
CA CYS A 428 15.31 7.27 31.49
C CYS A 428 15.07 6.26 30.38
N LYS A 429 16.12 5.51 30.05
CA LYS A 429 16.06 4.41 29.09
C LYS A 429 15.84 3.10 29.84
N GLY A 430 14.80 2.36 29.47
CA GLY A 430 14.57 1.01 29.93
C GLY A 430 15.47 0.01 29.19
N THR A 431 16.07 -0.92 29.94
CA THR A 431 16.72 -2.11 29.41
C THR A 431 15.87 -3.31 29.82
N ARG A 432 15.39 -4.07 28.84
CA ARG A 432 14.54 -5.24 29.03
C ARG A 432 15.38 -6.51 29.11
N THR A 433 15.03 -7.39 30.04
CA THR A 433 15.54 -8.76 30.14
C THR A 433 14.38 -9.71 30.30
N GLY A 434 14.37 -10.83 29.57
CA GLY A 434 13.27 -11.79 29.63
C GLY A 434 13.33 -12.80 28.48
N ALA A 435 12.28 -13.61 28.39
CA ALA A 435 12.11 -14.62 27.35
C ALA A 435 10.79 -14.35 26.63
N PRO A 436 10.74 -13.35 25.75
CA PRO A 436 9.54 -13.08 24.99
C PRO A 436 9.34 -14.18 23.94
N SER A 437 8.09 -14.51 23.66
CA SER A 437 7.74 -15.51 22.64
C SER A 437 6.62 -15.02 21.75
N GLY A 438 6.58 -15.50 20.51
CA GLY A 438 5.59 -15.11 19.53
C GLY A 438 4.95 -16.31 18.83
N GLU A 439 3.67 -16.15 18.49
CA GLU A 439 2.89 -17.08 17.66
C GLU A 439 2.28 -16.31 16.49
N LEU A 440 2.42 -16.85 15.27
CA LEU A 440 1.69 -16.36 14.10
C LEU A 440 0.33 -17.03 14.08
N HIS A 441 -0.72 -16.26 14.29
CA HIS A 441 -2.09 -16.69 14.04
C HIS A 441 -2.46 -16.40 12.60
N VAL A 442 -3.10 -17.37 11.96
CA VAL A 442 -3.62 -17.27 10.60
C VAL A 442 -5.07 -17.74 10.66
N ALA A 443 -6.01 -16.84 10.38
CA ALA A 443 -7.43 -17.11 10.49
C ALA A 443 -8.20 -16.68 9.25
N GLU A 444 -9.06 -17.57 8.76
CA GLU A 444 -10.05 -17.22 7.75
C GLU A 444 -11.17 -16.42 8.41
N LEU A 445 -11.46 -15.24 7.87
CA LEU A 445 -12.50 -14.35 8.34
C LEU A 445 -13.75 -14.43 7.46
N ALA A 446 -14.91 -14.53 8.10
CA ALA A 446 -16.17 -14.20 7.49
C ALA A 446 -16.32 -12.67 7.32
N GLN A 447 -17.33 -12.25 6.53
CA GLN A 447 -17.57 -10.83 6.25
C GLN A 447 -17.91 -10.01 7.50
N ASP A 448 -18.38 -10.65 8.56
CA ASP A 448 -18.69 -10.04 9.85
C ASP A 448 -17.53 -10.13 10.86
N GLY A 449 -16.32 -10.46 10.39
CA GLY A 449 -15.13 -10.61 11.22
C GLY A 449 -15.04 -11.91 12.01
N ALA A 450 -16.05 -12.79 11.95
CA ALA A 450 -16.04 -14.05 12.68
C ALA A 450 -15.02 -15.05 12.09
N PHE A 451 -14.37 -15.81 12.96
CA PHE A 451 -13.43 -16.85 12.54
C PHE A 451 -14.16 -18.05 11.95
N VAL A 452 -13.79 -18.42 10.72
CA VAL A 452 -14.26 -19.64 10.05
C VAL A 452 -13.39 -20.82 10.47
N ARG A 453 -12.07 -20.65 10.37
CA ARG A 453 -11.04 -21.60 10.80
C ARG A 453 -9.73 -20.86 11.03
N SER A 454 -8.82 -21.47 11.78
CA SER A 454 -7.56 -20.82 12.15
C SER A 454 -6.49 -21.84 12.55
N ILE A 455 -5.23 -21.45 12.40
CA ILE A 455 -4.07 -22.14 12.97
C ILE A 455 -3.17 -21.12 13.69
N SER A 456 -2.42 -21.61 14.68
CA SER A 456 -1.35 -20.88 15.35
C SER A 456 -0.02 -21.58 15.09
N LEU A 457 0.97 -20.83 14.63
CA LEU A 457 2.31 -21.33 14.31
C LEU A 457 3.33 -20.74 15.30
N PRO A 458 4.06 -21.56 16.05
CA PRO A 458 4.98 -21.07 17.09
C PRO A 458 6.22 -20.45 16.45
N LEU A 459 6.32 -19.12 16.44
CA LEU A 459 7.47 -18.43 15.85
C LEU A 459 8.73 -18.52 16.73
N GLY A 460 8.57 -18.88 18.01
CA GLY A 460 9.67 -18.95 18.97
C GLY A 460 9.90 -17.61 19.66
N ALA A 461 11.15 -17.26 19.93
CA ALA A 461 11.46 -15.98 20.57
C ALA A 461 11.20 -14.82 19.60
N ILE A 462 10.39 -13.85 20.03
CA ILE A 462 10.13 -12.60 19.30
C ILE A 462 10.14 -11.47 20.31
N THR A 463 11.17 -10.62 20.25
CA THR A 463 11.31 -9.49 21.18
C THR A 463 10.45 -8.30 20.79
N ASN A 464 10.36 -7.98 19.49
CA ASN A 464 9.55 -6.88 18.96
C ASN A 464 9.43 -6.99 17.42
N PRO A 465 8.33 -7.51 16.85
CA PRO A 465 8.15 -7.44 15.41
C PRO A 465 7.91 -5.97 15.04
N SER A 466 8.65 -5.46 14.06
CA SER A 466 8.49 -4.06 13.64
C SER A 466 7.53 -3.88 12.47
N ALA A 467 7.35 -4.94 11.68
CA ALA A 467 6.48 -4.96 10.53
C ALA A 467 6.24 -6.40 10.05
N MET A 468 5.05 -6.63 9.52
CA MET A 468 4.69 -7.84 8.79
C MET A 468 4.12 -7.45 7.43
N VAL A 469 4.69 -7.99 6.37
CA VAL A 469 4.17 -7.88 5.00
C VAL A 469 3.62 -9.23 4.60
N VAL A 470 2.47 -9.23 3.97
CA VAL A 470 1.83 -10.46 3.48
C VAL A 470 1.60 -10.31 1.98
N ALA A 471 1.62 -11.41 1.25
CA ALA A 471 1.14 -11.49 -0.12
C ALA A 471 0.30 -12.76 -0.24
N ALA A 472 -0.57 -12.85 -1.22
CA ALA A 472 -1.25 -14.11 -1.52
C ALA A 472 -1.11 -14.45 -3.00
N PHE A 473 -1.40 -15.68 -3.38
CA PHE A 473 -1.51 -16.09 -4.77
C PHE A 473 -2.24 -17.42 -4.86
N ASP A 474 -3.36 -17.51 -5.57
CA ASP A 474 -4.23 -18.69 -5.52
C ASP A 474 -4.58 -19.04 -4.05
N GLN A 475 -4.28 -20.24 -3.54
CA GLN A 475 -4.44 -20.64 -2.12
C GLN A 475 -3.17 -20.41 -1.29
N ARG A 476 -2.28 -19.60 -1.87
CA ARG A 476 -1.04 -19.02 -1.38
C ARG A 476 -1.20 -17.96 -0.32
N VAL A 477 -0.55 -18.04 0.84
CA VAL A 477 -0.24 -16.85 1.64
C VAL A 477 1.25 -16.81 1.97
N GLY A 478 1.95 -15.80 1.49
CA GLY A 478 3.34 -15.49 1.83
C GLY A 478 3.38 -14.49 2.98
N VAL A 479 4.31 -14.67 3.92
CA VAL A 479 4.49 -13.78 5.07
C VAL A 479 5.96 -13.41 5.21
N LEU A 480 6.25 -12.13 5.33
CA LEU A 480 7.55 -11.57 5.64
C LEU A 480 7.46 -10.85 6.98
N ILE A 481 8.22 -11.30 7.97
CA ILE A 481 8.24 -10.75 9.33
C ILE A 481 9.60 -10.12 9.59
N ASN A 482 9.61 -8.87 10.06
CA ASN A 482 10.82 -8.14 10.43
C ASN A 482 11.01 -8.05 11.94
N GLN A 483 12.22 -8.39 12.40
CA GLN A 483 12.65 -8.33 13.80
C GLN A 483 13.95 -7.51 13.88
N PRO A 484 13.85 -6.16 13.90
CA PRO A 484 14.99 -5.30 13.70
C PRO A 484 15.94 -5.26 14.90
N ASP A 485 15.44 -5.56 16.10
CA ASP A 485 16.28 -5.67 17.30
C ASP A 485 17.22 -6.88 17.23
N GLU A 486 16.89 -7.86 16.39
CA GLU A 486 17.67 -9.08 16.19
C GLU A 486 18.35 -9.11 14.81
N ALA A 487 18.17 -8.06 13.98
CA ALA A 487 18.58 -8.02 12.58
C ALA A 487 18.13 -9.27 11.80
N MET A 488 16.91 -9.74 12.09
CA MET A 488 16.36 -10.96 11.52
C MET A 488 15.11 -10.68 10.68
N LEU A 489 15.00 -11.39 9.58
CA LEU A 489 13.80 -11.50 8.76
C LEU A 489 13.36 -12.96 8.75
N ARG A 490 12.06 -13.19 8.73
CA ARG A 490 11.49 -14.52 8.49
C ARG A 490 10.55 -14.47 7.29
N VAL A 491 10.77 -15.36 6.33
CA VAL A 491 9.95 -15.51 5.13
C VAL A 491 9.25 -16.86 5.18
N LEU A 492 7.92 -16.84 5.08
CA LEU A 492 7.06 -18.00 5.16
C LEU A 492 6.18 -18.10 3.92
N SER A 493 5.86 -19.32 3.52
CA SER A 493 4.75 -19.60 2.60
C SER A 493 3.82 -20.62 3.21
N LEU A 494 2.52 -20.32 3.14
CA LEU A 494 1.44 -21.11 3.70
C LEU A 494 0.49 -21.56 2.60
N ASP A 495 0.16 -22.84 2.55
CA ASP A 495 -1.00 -23.39 1.85
C ASP A 495 -2.22 -23.30 2.77
N VAL A 496 -3.14 -22.39 2.45
CA VAL A 496 -4.30 -22.14 3.30
C VAL A 496 -5.43 -23.15 3.12
N ASP A 497 -5.34 -24.06 2.14
CA ASP A 497 -6.28 -25.19 2.03
C ASP A 497 -5.96 -26.30 3.03
N ALA A 498 -4.73 -26.33 3.56
CA ALA A 498 -4.30 -27.30 4.57
C ALA A 498 -4.71 -26.89 6.01
N ILE A 499 -5.13 -25.65 6.23
CA ILE A 499 -5.68 -25.11 7.50
C ILE A 499 -7.13 -25.58 7.66
#